data_AF-V7F9D8-F1
#
_entry.id   AF-V7F9D8-F1
#
_cell.length_a   1.000
_cell.length_b   1.000
_cell.length_c   1.000
_cell.angle_alpha   90.00
_cell.angle_beta   90.00
_cell.angle_gamma   90.00
#
_symmetry.space_group_name_H-M   'P 1'
#
loop_
_entity.id
_entity.type
_entity.pdbx_description
1 polymer ?
#
loop_
_entity_poly.entity_id
_entity_poly.type
_entity_poly.pdbx_seq_one_letter_code
_entity_poly.pdbx_strand_id
1 'polypeptide(L)' 'MFEIGRDYRITMIVAVPGDWSDETGVWTVAEVDGTLVKLTNPYTPDTIINTASWHFVRAEIV' A
#
# COMPACT_ATOMS: atom_id res chain seq x y z
N MET A 1 -8.53 -4.78 8.63
CA MET A 1 -8.24 -3.44 9.21
C MET A 1 -6.74 -3.35 9.36
N PHE A 2 -6.13 -2.24 8.91
CA PHE A 2 -4.68 -2.06 9.05
C PHE A 2 -4.35 -1.67 10.50
N GLU A 3 -3.24 -2.19 11.01
CA GLU A 3 -2.73 -1.92 12.35
C GLU A 3 -1.46 -1.08 12.27
N ILE A 4 -1.42 0.04 13.00
CA ILE A 4 -0.24 0.92 13.05
C ILE A 4 0.95 0.15 13.62
N GLY A 5 2.10 0.26 12.97
CA GLY A 5 3.35 -0.42 13.31
C GLY A 5 3.45 -1.86 12.83
N ARG A 6 2.45 -2.39 12.11
CA ARG A 6 2.51 -3.71 11.48
C ARG A 6 2.98 -3.64 10.04
N ASP A 7 3.65 -4.71 9.63
CA ASP A 7 4.07 -4.90 8.25
C ASP A 7 3.02 -5.66 7.47
N TYR A 8 2.74 -5.17 6.26
CA TYR A 8 1.85 -5.81 5.31
C TYR A 8 2.54 -5.95 3.96
N ARG A 9 2.31 -7.09 3.31
CA ARG A 9 2.53 -7.23 1.87
C ARG A 9 1.33 -6.64 1.15
N ILE A 10 1.55 -5.57 0.40
CA ILE A 10 0.51 -4.80 -0.29
C ILE A 10 0.71 -4.92 -1.80
N THR A 11 -0.37 -5.21 -2.52
CA THR A 11 -0.42 -5.24 -3.98
C THR A 11 -1.32 -4.11 -4.50
N MET A 12 -0.82 -3.34 -5.46
CA MET A 12 -1.53 -2.23 -6.10
C MET A 12 -1.38 -2.28 -7.61
N ILE A 13 -2.35 -1.73 -8.33
CA ILE A 13 -2.27 -1.48 -9.77
C ILE A 13 -1.59 -0.12 -9.97
N VAL A 14 -0.49 -0.09 -10.72
CA VAL A 14 0.28 1.11 -11.04
C VAL A 14 0.34 1.34 -12.55
N ALA A 15 0.35 2.60 -12.95
CA ALA A 15 0.56 2.97 -14.34
C ALA A 15 2.05 2.83 -14.69
N VAL A 16 2.35 2.11 -15.75
CA VAL A 16 3.69 2.02 -16.34
C VAL A 16 3.65 2.57 -17.77
N PRO A 17 4.79 2.98 -18.37
CA PRO A 17 4.78 3.52 -19.72
C PRO A 17 4.11 2.58 -20.74
N GLY A 18 2.93 2.94 -21.21
CA GLY A 18 2.16 2.20 -22.21
C GLY A 18 1.27 1.07 -21.68
N ASP A 19 1.19 0.83 -20.36
CA ASP A 19 0.38 -0.26 -19.78
C ASP A 19 0.02 -0.03 -18.29
N TRP A 20 -0.68 -0.99 -17.70
CA TRP A 20 -0.92 -1.11 -16.26
C TRP A 20 -0.29 -2.41 -15.75
N SER A 21 0.34 -2.35 -14.57
CA SER A 21 0.95 -3.51 -13.94
C SER A 21 0.57 -3.59 -12.47
N ASP A 22 0.59 -4.81 -11.93
CA ASP A 22 0.55 -5.01 -10.49
C ASP A 22 1.96 -4.77 -9.91
N GLU A 23 2.04 -3.99 -8.84
CA GLU A 23 3.24 -3.80 -8.02
C GLU A 23 2.96 -4.34 -6.62
N THR A 24 3.89 -5.14 -6.08
CA THR A 24 3.78 -5.71 -4.73
C THR A 24 5.00 -5.36 -3.90
N GLY A 25 4.78 -4.83 -2.70
CA GLY A 25 5.83 -4.46 -1.75
C GLY A 25 5.45 -4.75 -0.32
N VAL A 26 6.45 -4.87 0.56
CA VAL A 26 6.25 -4.92 2.01
C VAL A 26 6.36 -3.51 2.57
N TRP A 27 5.38 -3.12 3.37
CA TRP A 27 5.27 -1.78 3.92
C TRP A 27 4.85 -1.83 5.38
N THR A 28 5.40 -0.93 6.19
CA THR A 28 4.95 -0.71 7.57
C THR A 28 3.86 0.34 7.58
N VAL A 29 2.77 0.08 8.30
CA VAL A 29 1.69 1.06 8.49
C VAL A 29 2.13 2.11 9.49
N ALA A 30 2.16 3.38 9.08
CA ALA A 30 2.48 4.50 9.96
C ALA A 30 1.24 5.18 10.54
N GLU A 31 0.14 5.25 9.77
CA GLU A 31 -1.09 5.93 10.17
C GLU A 31 -2.30 5.37 9.42
N VAL A 32 -3.47 5.42 10.05
CA VAL A 32 -4.76 4.99 9.47
C VAL A 32 -5.80 6.06 9.75
N ASP A 33 -6.40 6.60 8.68
CA ASP A 33 -7.53 7.53 8.74
C ASP A 33 -8.65 7.04 7.80
N GLY A 34 -9.62 6.32 8.36
CA GLY A 34 -10.70 5.71 7.60
C GLY A 34 -10.18 4.74 6.53
N THR A 35 -10.30 5.11 5.25
CA THR A 35 -9.80 4.32 4.12
C THR A 35 -8.40 4.72 3.68
N LEU A 36 -7.85 5.82 4.19
CA LEU A 36 -6.50 6.29 3.90
C LEU A 36 -5.49 5.65 4.86
N VAL A 37 -4.41 5.12 4.30
CA VAL A 37 -3.35 4.46 5.06
C VAL A 37 -2.01 5.02 4.64
N LYS A 38 -1.26 5.57 5.60
CA LYS A 38 0.12 5.99 5.38
C LYS A 38 1.04 4.79 5.57
N LEU A 39 1.89 4.56 4.58
CA LEU A 39 2.82 3.46 4.48
C LEU A 39 4.26 3.99 4.41
N THR A 40 5.16 3.30 5.08
CA THR A 40 6.58 3.62 5.11
C THR A 40 7.41 2.38 4.79
N ASN A 41 8.58 2.59 4.18
CA ASN A 41 9.53 1.54 3.84
C ASN A 41 10.94 2.16 3.76
N PRO A 42 12.01 1.47 4.22
CA PRO A 42 13.38 2.00 4.14
C PRO A 42 13.94 2.16 2.71
N TYR A 43 13.35 1.50 1.71
CA TYR A 43 13.84 1.46 0.33
C TYR A 43 13.07 2.40 -0.62
N THR A 44 11.85 2.78 -0.25
CA THR A 44 10.93 3.55 -1.10
C THR A 44 10.33 4.71 -0.31
N PRO A 45 10.06 5.86 -0.95
CA PRO A 45 9.43 6.98 -0.27
C PRO A 45 8.10 6.59 0.39
N ASP A 46 7.77 7.25 1.50
CA ASP A 46 6.47 7.15 2.14
C ASP A 46 5.35 7.39 1.13
N THR A 47 4.27 6.61 1.25
CA THR A 47 3.09 6.75 0.38
C THR A 47 1.81 6.72 1.20
N ILE A 48 0.76 7.35 0.67
CA ILE A 48 -0.59 7.29 1.24
C ILE A 48 -1.46 6.60 0.21
N ILE A 49 -2.07 5.49 0.61
CA ILE A 49 -2.97 4.71 -0.25
C ILE A 49 -4.41 4.87 0.22
N ASN A 50 -5.34 4.87 -0.72
CA ASN A 50 -6.77 4.75 -0.41
C ASN A 50 -7.19 3.29 -0.63
N THR A 51 -7.53 2.59 0.45
CA THR A 51 -7.93 1.18 0.45
C THR A 51 -9.30 0.93 -0.18
N ALA A 52 -10.08 1.99 -0.42
CA ALA A 52 -11.33 1.92 -1.20
C ALA A 52 -11.12 2.22 -2.70
N SER A 53 -9.89 2.49 -3.14
CA SER A 53 -9.55 2.69 -4.55
C SER A 53 -9.57 1.37 -5.31
N TRP A 54 -9.97 1.43 -6.58
CA TRP A 54 -9.84 0.29 -7.51
C TRP A 54 -8.40 -0.10 -7.80
N HIS A 55 -7.44 0.80 -7.53
CA HIS A 55 -6.01 0.50 -7.64
C HIS A 55 -5.48 -0.29 -6.44
N PHE A 56 -6.21 -0.36 -5.33
CA PHE A 56 -5.84 -1.19 -4.19
C PHE A 56 -6.37 -2.60 -4.41
N VAL A 57 -5.47 -3.57 -4.57
CA VAL A 57 -5.85 -4.96 -4.89
C VAL A 57 -6.02 -5.77 -3.62
N ARG A 58 -4.99 -5.82 -2.77
CA ARG A 58 -5.00 -6.57 -1.51
C ARG A 58 -3.87 -6.17 -0.57
N ALA A 59 -4.05 -6.53 0.70
CA ALA A 59 -2.99 -6.48 1.71
C ALA A 59 -3.03 -7.73 2.58
N GLU A 60 -1.86 -8.30 2.87
CA GLU A 60 -1.68 -9.52 3.65
C GLU A 60 -0.72 -9.22 4.80
N ILE A 61 -1.09 -9.61 6.03
CA ILE A 61 -0.21 -9.46 7.19
C ILE A 61 1.01 -10.41 7.04
N VAL A 62 2.20 -9.91 7.40
CA VAL A 62 3.46 -10.66 7.35
C VAL A 62 3.76 -11.36 8.66
#